data_AF-A0A843EMT8-F1
#
_entry.id   AF-A0A843EMT8-F1
#
_cell.length_a   1.000
_cell.length_b   1.000
_cell.length_c   1.000
_cell.angle_alpha   90.00
_cell.angle_beta   90.00
_cell.angle_gamma   90.00
#
_symmetry.space_group_name_H-M   'P 1'
#
loop_
_entity.id
_entity.type
_entity.pdbx_description
1 polymer ?
#
loop_
_entity_poly.entity_id
_entity_poly.type
_entity_poly.pdbx_seq_one_letter_code
_entity_poly.pdbx_strand_id
1 'polypeptide(L)'
;MGLTSLFFEVENKNVFILGTGEVATRRAHRFLDKGANVILAGNSIDEELTEKGAILTPLKDLDQMVKWSDIVITASGDEELCEYIASISQGKLINRADKPEKGNIIAPTSFLIDDIEISIYTNGQSPLMARELRKKIQSIITEEDILEIKIQDHARKILKEKIESQKDRREYLEKILADDEIRNCLKENKLDEAKGLVENIINSNLS
;
A
#
# COMPACT_ATOMS: atom_id res chain seq x y z
N MET A 1 19.52 -9.18 -9.14
CA MET A 1 19.12 -8.02 -8.33
C MET A 1 18.74 -8.52 -6.94
N GLY A 2 19.31 -7.95 -5.88
CA GLY A 2 18.85 -8.23 -4.51
C GLY A 2 17.71 -7.27 -4.18
N LEU A 3 16.51 -7.79 -3.95
CA LEU A 3 15.32 -7.01 -3.60
C LEU A 3 14.90 -7.29 -2.15
N THR A 4 14.33 -6.30 -1.50
CA THR A 4 13.68 -6.46 -0.19
C THR A 4 12.33 -5.75 -0.18
N SER A 5 11.44 -6.17 0.70
CA SER A 5 10.09 -5.61 0.82
C SER A 5 10.11 -4.36 1.69
N LEU A 6 9.58 -3.26 1.16
CA LEU A 6 9.45 -1.98 1.85
C LEU A 6 8.10 -1.36 1.50
N PHE A 7 7.54 -0.61 2.44
CA PHE A 7 6.53 0.39 2.14
C PHE A 7 7.23 1.72 1.87
N PHE A 8 6.75 2.45 0.86
CA PHE A 8 7.35 3.71 0.43
C PHE A 8 6.30 4.82 0.55
N GLU A 9 6.67 5.92 1.19
CA GLU A 9 5.80 7.10 1.29
C GLU A 9 5.75 7.81 -0.06
N VAL A 10 4.53 7.98 -0.58
CA VAL A 10 4.25 8.48 -1.93
C VAL A 10 3.43 9.76 -1.92
N GLU A 11 2.91 10.18 -0.77
CA GLU A 11 2.18 11.44 -0.67
C GLU A 11 3.06 12.59 -1.18
N ASN A 12 2.51 13.43 -2.06
CA ASN A 12 3.19 14.54 -2.73
C ASN A 12 4.41 14.15 -3.59
N LYS A 13 4.66 12.85 -3.85
CA LYS A 13 5.69 12.41 -4.78
C LYS A 13 5.23 12.56 -6.22
N ASN A 14 6.17 12.88 -7.10
CA ASN A 14 5.91 13.02 -8.52
C ASN A 14 6.08 11.67 -9.21
N VAL A 15 5.03 11.16 -9.84
CA VAL A 15 5.01 9.87 -10.51
C VAL A 15 4.75 10.07 -11.99
N PHE A 16 5.73 9.71 -12.81
CA PHE A 16 5.58 9.68 -14.25
C PHE A 16 5.33 8.26 -14.74
N ILE A 17 4.28 8.07 -15.55
CA ILE A 17 3.91 6.78 -16.12
C ILE A 17 3.91 6.88 -17.65
N LEU A 18 4.83 6.16 -18.30
CA LEU A 18 4.78 5.95 -19.74
C LEU A 18 3.77 4.83 -20.07
N GLY A 19 2.74 5.17 -20.83
CA GLY A 19 1.66 4.29 -21.23
C GLY A 19 0.32 4.69 -20.62
N THR A 20 -0.77 4.30 -21.28
CA THR A 20 -2.15 4.56 -20.83
C THR A 20 -3.06 3.32 -20.98
N GLY A 21 -2.46 2.13 -21.06
CA GLY A 21 -3.21 0.87 -21.05
C GLY A 21 -3.57 0.41 -19.64
N GLU A 22 -4.20 -0.76 -19.51
CA GLU A 22 -4.70 -1.32 -18.25
C GLU A 22 -3.64 -1.34 -17.12
N VAL A 23 -2.40 -1.69 -17.44
CA VAL A 23 -1.29 -1.72 -16.46
C VAL A 23 -0.95 -0.32 -15.96
N ALA A 24 -0.94 0.67 -16.85
CA ALA A 24 -0.66 2.06 -16.50
C ALA A 24 -1.81 2.66 -15.67
N THR A 25 -3.05 2.46 -16.09
CA THR A 25 -4.27 2.90 -15.37
C THR A 25 -4.29 2.36 -13.95
N ARG A 26 -4.13 1.05 -13.77
CA ARG A 26 -4.10 0.43 -12.44
C ARG A 26 -3.01 1.01 -11.54
N ARG A 27 -1.85 1.35 -12.09
CA ARG A 27 -0.75 1.95 -11.33
C ARG A 27 -1.06 3.41 -10.98
N ALA A 28 -1.62 4.17 -11.91
CA ALA A 28 -2.03 5.55 -11.66
C ALA A 28 -3.00 5.64 -10.49
N HIS A 29 -4.07 4.82 -10.45
CA HIS A 29 -4.98 4.77 -9.31
C HIS A 29 -4.25 4.49 -7.99
N ARG A 30 -3.37 3.48 -7.95
CA ARG A 30 -2.62 3.13 -6.75
C ARG A 30 -1.83 4.31 -6.16
N PHE A 31 -1.26 5.16 -7.01
CA PHE A 31 -0.50 6.33 -6.56
C PHE A 31 -1.41 7.53 -6.22
N LEU A 32 -2.43 7.79 -7.04
CA LEU A 32 -3.41 8.86 -6.80
C LEU A 32 -4.18 8.66 -5.49
N ASP A 33 -4.62 7.43 -5.21
CA ASP A 33 -5.36 7.08 -3.98
C ASP A 33 -4.51 7.28 -2.71
N LYS A 34 -3.19 7.47 -2.86
CA LYS A 34 -2.24 7.75 -1.78
C LYS A 34 -1.65 9.18 -1.85
N GLY A 35 -2.27 10.07 -2.63
CA GLY A 35 -1.91 11.50 -2.67
C GLY A 35 -0.66 11.84 -3.49
N ALA A 36 -0.23 10.97 -4.40
CA ALA A 36 0.86 11.28 -5.31
C ALA A 36 0.40 12.16 -6.49
N ASN A 37 1.31 12.96 -7.04
CA ASN A 37 1.08 13.70 -8.27
C ASN A 37 1.37 12.79 -9.47
N VAL A 38 0.37 12.47 -10.28
CA VAL A 38 0.54 11.50 -11.38
C VAL A 38 0.39 12.16 -12.75
N ILE A 39 1.42 11.97 -13.59
CA ILE A 39 1.38 12.34 -15.00
C ILE A 39 1.58 11.07 -15.86
N LEU A 40 0.73 10.90 -16.86
CA LEU A 40 0.80 9.82 -17.84
C LEU A 40 1.16 10.36 -19.23
N ALA A 41 1.85 9.56 -20.03
CA ALA A 41 2.07 9.83 -21.46
C ALA A 41 1.56 8.66 -22.31
N GLY A 42 0.75 8.94 -23.33
CA GLY A 42 0.17 7.94 -24.22
C GLY A 42 -0.98 8.51 -25.05
N ASN A 43 -1.93 7.66 -25.43
CA ASN A 43 -3.01 8.06 -26.34
C ASN A 43 -4.12 8.85 -25.63
N SER A 44 -4.60 8.33 -24.51
CA SER A 44 -5.72 8.88 -23.74
C SER A 44 -5.74 8.25 -22.35
N ILE A 45 -6.20 9.00 -21.36
CA ILE A 45 -6.55 8.49 -20.02
C ILE A 45 -8.06 8.50 -19.86
N ASP A 46 -8.59 7.65 -18.99
CA ASP A 46 -10.01 7.65 -18.66
C ASP A 46 -10.41 8.88 -17.82
N GLU A 47 -11.73 9.12 -17.77
CA GLU A 47 -12.32 10.24 -17.03
C GLU A 47 -12.05 10.10 -15.52
N GLU A 48 -12.13 8.88 -14.98
CA GLU A 48 -11.91 8.61 -13.55
C GLU A 48 -10.51 9.04 -13.09
N LEU A 49 -9.46 8.74 -13.86
CA LEU A 49 -8.10 9.19 -13.56
C LEU A 49 -8.00 10.71 -13.60
N THR A 50 -8.66 11.34 -14.57
CA THR A 50 -8.64 12.80 -14.71
C THR A 50 -9.34 13.48 -13.54
N GLU A 51 -10.50 12.96 -13.11
CA GLU A 51 -11.23 13.43 -11.93
C GLU A 51 -10.43 13.26 -10.64
N LYS A 52 -9.62 12.19 -10.54
CA LYS A 52 -8.67 11.96 -9.45
C LYS A 52 -7.42 12.86 -9.51
N GLY A 53 -7.25 13.66 -10.57
CA GLY A 53 -6.15 14.61 -10.72
C GLY A 53 -4.97 14.14 -11.57
N ALA A 54 -5.10 13.03 -12.31
CA ALA A 54 -4.10 12.63 -13.28
C ALA A 54 -4.04 13.60 -14.46
N ILE A 55 -2.83 13.81 -14.99
CA ILE A 55 -2.62 14.67 -16.16
C ILE A 55 -2.06 13.82 -17.31
N LEU A 56 -2.58 14.02 -18.52
CA LEU A 56 -2.02 13.45 -19.74
C LEU A 56 -1.04 14.45 -20.38
N THR A 57 0.16 14.00 -20.69
CA THR A 57 1.21 14.80 -21.34
C THR A 57 1.54 14.27 -22.74
N PRO A 58 1.93 15.14 -23.68
CA PRO A 58 2.42 14.72 -24.99
C PRO A 58 3.72 13.91 -24.93
N LEU A 59 3.92 13.00 -25.88
CA LEU A 59 5.14 12.19 -26.02
C LEU A 59 6.41 13.01 -26.30
N LYS A 60 6.28 14.26 -26.75
CA LYS A 60 7.44 15.16 -26.95
C LYS A 60 8.03 15.68 -25.62
N ASP A 61 7.28 15.58 -24.53
CA ASP A 61 7.67 16.18 -23.24
C ASP A 61 8.26 15.12 -22.26
N LEU A 62 8.51 13.90 -22.74
CA LEU A 62 8.93 12.76 -21.92
C LEU A 62 10.20 13.03 -21.08
N ASP A 63 11.22 13.62 -21.68
CA ASP A 63 12.45 14.00 -20.98
C ASP A 63 12.19 14.94 -19.80
N GLN A 64 11.27 15.88 -19.97
CA GLN A 64 10.87 16.80 -18.92
C GLN A 64 10.13 16.05 -17.80
N MET A 65 9.27 15.09 -18.15
CA MET A 65 8.51 14.30 -17.17
C MET A 65 9.41 13.36 -16.36
N VAL A 66 10.42 12.76 -16.99
CA VAL A 66 11.43 11.97 -16.27
C VAL A 66 12.23 12.85 -15.31
N LYS A 67 12.60 14.07 -15.71
CA LYS A 67 13.31 15.00 -14.82
C LYS A 67 12.45 15.41 -13.62
N TRP A 68 11.18 15.70 -13.85
CA TRP A 68 10.20 16.14 -12.84
C TRP A 68 9.84 15.06 -11.81
N SER A 69 9.84 13.79 -12.22
CA SER A 69 9.35 12.68 -11.40
C SER A 69 10.36 12.20 -10.36
N ASP A 70 9.87 11.71 -9.22
CA ASP A 70 10.62 10.90 -8.26
C ASP A 70 10.57 9.41 -8.64
N ILE A 71 9.43 8.99 -9.20
CA ILE A 71 9.13 7.62 -9.59
C ILE A 71 8.77 7.59 -11.08
N VAL A 72 9.44 6.72 -11.83
CA VAL A 72 9.17 6.47 -13.25
C VAL A 72 8.62 5.05 -13.42
N ILE A 73 7.55 4.94 -14.18
CA ILE A 73 6.90 3.68 -14.47
C ILE A 73 6.78 3.52 -15.98
N THR A 74 7.30 2.43 -16.55
CA THR A 74 7.05 2.09 -17.95
C THR A 74 6.02 0.97 -18.03
N ALA A 75 4.96 1.23 -18.78
CA ALA A 75 3.83 0.32 -18.98
C ALA A 75 3.21 0.54 -20.38
N SER A 76 4.06 0.81 -21.39
CA SER A 76 3.68 0.96 -22.80
C SER A 76 4.01 -0.33 -23.57
N GLY A 77 3.31 -0.54 -24.69
CA GLY A 77 3.66 -1.59 -25.66
C GLY A 77 4.84 -1.23 -26.57
N ASP A 78 5.30 0.02 -26.55
CA ASP A 78 6.49 0.47 -27.27
C ASP A 78 7.75 0.16 -26.46
N GLU A 79 8.43 -0.94 -26.83
CA GLU A 79 9.63 -1.43 -26.14
C GLU A 79 10.82 -0.46 -26.27
N GLU A 80 11.02 0.14 -27.44
CA GLU A 80 12.11 1.09 -27.69
C GLU A 80 11.95 2.32 -26.82
N LEU A 81 10.71 2.83 -26.73
CA LEU A 81 10.40 3.98 -25.87
C LEU A 81 10.55 3.64 -24.39
N CYS A 82 10.13 2.44 -23.96
CA CYS A 82 10.36 1.99 -22.59
C CYS A 82 11.85 1.89 -22.24
N GLU A 83 12.68 1.42 -23.18
CA GLU A 83 14.13 1.36 -23.00
C GLU A 83 14.76 2.76 -22.93
N TYR A 84 14.35 3.65 -23.83
CA TYR A 84 14.78 5.04 -23.82
C TYR A 84 14.48 5.71 -22.47
N ILE A 85 13.22 5.64 -22.01
CA ILE A 85 12.82 6.23 -20.73
C ILE A 85 13.60 5.62 -19.56
N ALA A 86 13.85 4.32 -19.59
CA ALA A 86 14.67 3.67 -18.57
C ALA A 86 16.11 4.20 -18.55
N SER A 87 16.71 4.39 -19.72
CA SER A 87 18.08 4.88 -19.84
C SER A 87 18.27 6.29 -19.30
N ILE A 88 17.25 7.16 -19.41
CA ILE A 88 17.29 8.55 -18.92
C ILE A 88 16.76 8.73 -17.49
N SER A 89 16.29 7.66 -16.84
CA SER A 89 15.75 7.67 -15.46
C SER A 89 16.81 7.42 -14.38
N GLN A 90 18.08 7.75 -14.66
CA GLN A 90 19.17 7.51 -13.72
C GLN A 90 18.95 8.29 -12.40
N GLY A 91 19.15 7.61 -11.27
CA GLY A 91 18.94 8.20 -9.94
C GLY A 91 17.48 8.30 -9.49
N LYS A 92 16.52 7.86 -10.30
CA LYS A 92 15.10 7.79 -9.95
C LYS A 92 14.70 6.38 -9.50
N LEU A 93 13.54 6.25 -8.85
CA LEU A 93 12.90 4.94 -8.68
C LEU A 93 12.23 4.56 -10.00
N ILE A 94 12.63 3.45 -10.60
CA ILE A 94 12.11 3.00 -11.89
C ILE A 94 11.47 1.61 -11.78
N ASN A 95 10.21 1.54 -12.17
CA ASN A 95 9.51 0.27 -12.39
C ASN A 95 9.28 0.02 -13.89
N ARG A 96 9.89 -1.05 -14.40
CA ARG A 96 9.62 -1.60 -15.73
C ARG A 96 8.56 -2.70 -15.62
N ALA A 97 7.36 -2.49 -16.19
CA ALA A 97 6.30 -3.49 -16.17
C ALA A 97 6.65 -4.76 -16.97
N ASP A 98 7.32 -4.55 -18.11
CA ASP A 98 7.70 -5.55 -19.09
C ASP A 98 8.98 -6.30 -18.70
N LYS A 99 9.97 -5.57 -18.17
CA LYS A 99 11.33 -6.05 -17.88
C LYS A 99 11.77 -5.64 -16.48
N PRO A 100 11.24 -6.27 -15.42
CA PRO A 100 11.50 -5.86 -14.03
C PRO A 100 12.99 -5.77 -13.66
N GLU A 101 13.85 -6.56 -14.31
CA GLU A 101 15.31 -6.55 -14.17
C GLU A 101 15.99 -5.27 -14.66
N LYS A 102 15.31 -4.49 -15.50
CA LYS A 102 15.75 -3.16 -15.97
C LYS A 102 15.21 -2.02 -15.11
N GLY A 103 14.51 -2.34 -14.02
CA GLY A 103 14.09 -1.40 -12.99
C GLY A 103 14.88 -1.58 -11.69
N ASN A 104 14.61 -0.72 -10.70
CA ASN A 104 15.16 -0.84 -9.34
C ASN A 104 14.06 -0.97 -8.26
N ILE A 105 12.79 -0.88 -8.66
CA ILE A 105 11.64 -1.16 -7.80
C ILE A 105 10.66 -2.11 -8.49
N ILE A 106 9.95 -2.90 -7.69
CA ILE A 106 8.89 -3.78 -8.15
C ILE A 106 7.55 -3.25 -7.63
N ALA A 107 6.56 -3.16 -8.52
CA ALA A 107 5.16 -2.95 -8.18
C ALA A 107 4.42 -4.30 -8.24
N PRO A 108 4.41 -5.08 -7.14
CA PRO A 108 3.76 -6.39 -7.11
C PRO A 108 2.24 -6.27 -7.15
N THR A 109 1.57 -7.41 -7.34
CA THR A 109 0.15 -7.53 -7.02
C THR A 109 -0.05 -7.23 -5.55
N SER A 110 -0.92 -6.27 -5.25
CA SER A 110 -1.30 -5.91 -3.89
C SER A 110 -2.80 -5.75 -3.75
N PHE A 111 -3.28 -5.76 -2.52
CA PHE A 111 -4.65 -5.44 -2.16
C PHE A 111 -4.70 -4.78 -0.78
N LEU A 112 -5.77 -4.04 -0.55
CA LEU A 112 -6.09 -3.37 0.71
C LEU A 112 -7.46 -3.88 1.18
N ILE A 113 -7.57 -4.28 2.43
CA ILE A 113 -8.84 -4.57 3.11
C ILE A 113 -8.83 -3.73 4.40
N ASP A 114 -9.60 -2.65 4.42
CA ASP A 114 -9.58 -1.65 5.50
C ASP A 114 -8.12 -1.25 5.83
N ASP A 115 -7.64 -1.51 7.05
CA ASP A 115 -6.29 -1.18 7.51
C ASP A 115 -5.19 -2.21 7.12
N ILE A 116 -5.52 -3.25 6.35
CA ILE A 116 -4.60 -4.35 6.00
C ILE A 116 -4.15 -4.23 4.53
N GLU A 117 -2.90 -3.82 4.31
CA GLU A 117 -2.27 -3.81 2.98
C GLU A 117 -1.30 -4.99 2.81
N ILE A 118 -1.50 -5.79 1.75
CA ILE A 118 -0.65 -6.95 1.45
C ILE A 118 -0.14 -6.85 0.02
N SER A 119 1.17 -7.05 -0.14
CA SER A 119 1.87 -7.12 -1.43
C SER A 119 2.51 -8.50 -1.61
N ILE A 120 2.28 -9.13 -2.75
CA ILE A 120 2.74 -10.50 -3.04
C ILE A 120 3.69 -10.49 -4.24
N TYR A 121 4.94 -10.84 -3.99
CA TYR A 121 5.97 -10.96 -5.02
C TYR A 121 6.54 -12.37 -5.08
N THR A 122 6.38 -13.05 -6.21
CA THR A 122 6.85 -14.43 -6.45
C THR A 122 8.23 -14.46 -7.12
N ASN A 123 9.07 -13.45 -6.87
CA ASN A 123 10.35 -13.25 -7.54
C ASN A 123 10.23 -13.23 -9.08
N GLY A 124 9.10 -12.74 -9.59
CA GLY A 124 8.78 -12.73 -11.03
C GLY A 124 8.46 -14.09 -11.65
N GLN A 125 8.51 -15.20 -10.90
CA GLN A 125 8.41 -16.55 -11.47
C GLN A 125 6.99 -16.94 -11.89
N SER A 126 5.97 -16.46 -11.19
CA SER A 126 4.58 -16.82 -11.49
C SER A 126 3.60 -15.71 -11.10
N PRO A 127 3.23 -14.84 -12.06
CA PRO A 127 2.14 -13.88 -11.88
C PRO A 127 0.81 -14.56 -11.58
N LEU A 128 0.57 -15.75 -12.17
CA LEU A 128 -0.62 -16.54 -11.92
C LEU A 128 -0.70 -16.98 -10.46
N MET A 129 0.39 -17.52 -9.89
CA MET A 129 0.39 -17.89 -8.47
C MET A 129 0.32 -16.67 -7.54
N ALA A 130 0.91 -15.53 -7.89
CA ALA A 130 0.73 -14.31 -7.11
C ALA A 130 -0.76 -13.91 -7.00
N ARG A 131 -1.51 -14.06 -8.10
CA ARG A 131 -2.96 -13.81 -8.12
C ARG A 131 -3.76 -14.84 -7.32
N GLU A 132 -3.41 -16.12 -7.40
CA GLU A 132 -4.10 -17.16 -6.61
C GLU A 132 -3.81 -17.02 -5.10
N LEU A 133 -2.57 -16.69 -4.73
CA LEU A 133 -2.22 -16.38 -3.33
C LEU A 133 -2.96 -15.15 -2.82
N ARG A 134 -3.10 -14.11 -3.65
CA ARG A 134 -3.91 -12.94 -3.32
C ARG A 134 -5.33 -13.36 -2.93
N LYS A 135 -6.02 -14.14 -3.76
CA LYS A 135 -7.40 -14.58 -3.47
C LYS A 135 -7.47 -15.39 -2.17
N LYS A 136 -6.54 -16.31 -1.96
CA LYS A 136 -6.48 -17.13 -0.74
C LYS A 136 -6.30 -16.28 0.51
N ILE A 137 -5.33 -15.35 0.48
CA ILE A 137 -5.06 -14.49 1.63
C ILE A 137 -6.23 -13.53 1.88
N GLN A 138 -6.84 -12.98 0.83
CA GLN A 138 -8.05 -12.15 0.95
C GLN A 138 -9.19 -12.92 1.63
N SER A 139 -9.37 -14.21 1.31
CA SER A 139 -10.47 -15.00 1.87
C SER A 139 -10.34 -15.40 3.35
N ILE A 140 -9.14 -15.28 3.92
CA ILE A 140 -8.91 -15.62 5.34
C ILE A 140 -8.93 -14.40 6.26
N ILE A 141 -8.88 -13.18 5.70
CA ILE A 141 -8.98 -11.94 6.48
C ILE A 141 -10.45 -11.69 6.78
N THR A 142 -10.78 -11.57 8.06
CA THR A 142 -12.14 -11.44 8.57
C THR A 142 -12.42 -10.01 9.06
N GLU A 143 -13.70 -9.67 9.26
CA GLU A 143 -14.09 -8.42 9.93
C GLU A 143 -13.60 -8.39 11.38
N GLU A 144 -13.55 -9.55 12.06
CA GLU A 144 -12.99 -9.68 13.41
C GLU A 144 -11.51 -9.24 13.46
N ASP A 145 -10.70 -9.64 12.47
CA ASP A 145 -9.29 -9.21 12.38
C ASP A 145 -9.17 -7.67 12.28
N ILE A 146 -10.05 -7.03 11.51
CA ILE A 146 -10.07 -5.58 11.31
C ILE A 146 -10.48 -4.87 12.60
N LEU A 147 -11.51 -5.37 13.29
CA LEU A 147 -11.95 -4.80 14.56
C LEU A 147 -10.89 -4.97 15.65
N GLU A 148 -10.18 -6.11 15.66
CA GLU A 148 -9.09 -6.35 16.61
C GLU A 148 -7.94 -5.35 16.39
N ILE A 149 -7.58 -5.03 15.14
CA ILE A 149 -6.60 -3.97 14.84
C ILE A 149 -7.03 -2.63 15.47
N LYS A 150 -8.31 -2.27 15.35
CA LYS A 150 -8.86 -1.01 15.91
C LYS A 150 -8.82 -1.02 17.44
N ILE A 151 -9.13 -2.16 18.08
CA ILE A 151 -9.00 -2.34 19.53
C ILE A 151 -7.56 -2.22 20.00
N GLN A 152 -6.62 -2.87 19.31
CA GLN A 152 -5.20 -2.81 19.64
C GLN A 152 -4.63 -1.39 19.48
N ASP A 153 -5.03 -0.64 18.44
CA ASP A 153 -4.64 0.76 18.29
C ASP A 153 -5.19 1.64 19.41
N HIS A 154 -6.46 1.48 19.77
CA HIS A 154 -7.08 2.19 20.88
C HIS A 154 -6.35 1.91 22.21
N ALA A 155 -6.10 0.64 22.53
CA ALA A 155 -5.34 0.25 23.71
C ALA A 155 -3.93 0.86 23.72
N ARG A 156 -3.21 0.83 22.58
CA ARG A 156 -1.86 1.42 22.45
C ARG A 156 -1.84 2.92 22.74
N LYS A 157 -2.86 3.66 22.31
CA LYS A 157 -2.97 5.11 22.56
C LYS A 157 -3.10 5.40 24.06
N ILE A 158 -4.00 4.71 24.75
CA ILE A 158 -4.19 4.87 26.21
C ILE A 158 -2.94 4.46 26.99
N LEU A 159 -2.37 3.30 26.63
CA LEU A 159 -1.20 2.75 27.32
C LEU A 159 0.04 3.65 27.17
N LYS A 160 0.21 4.33 26.04
CA LYS A 160 1.29 5.31 25.82
C LYS A 160 1.24 6.49 26.79
N GLU A 161 0.05 6.89 27.23
CA GLU A 161 -0.14 8.01 28.15
C GLU A 161 0.04 7.59 29.61
N LYS A 162 -0.27 6.32 29.94
CA LYS A 162 -0.31 5.83 31.33
C LYS A 162 0.92 5.01 31.75
N ILE A 163 1.63 4.39 30.80
CA ILE A 163 2.69 3.43 31.09
C ILE A 163 3.95 3.78 30.28
N GLU A 164 5.02 4.14 30.99
CA GLU A 164 6.31 4.47 30.36
C GLU A 164 7.00 3.21 29.78
N SER A 165 7.00 2.10 30.53
CA SER A 165 7.67 0.85 30.14
C SER A 165 7.08 0.26 28.85
N GLN A 166 7.92 0.08 27.83
CA GLN A 166 7.52 -0.61 26.59
C GLN A 166 7.19 -2.09 26.85
N LYS A 167 7.88 -2.72 27.80
CA LYS A 167 7.66 -4.12 28.15
C LYS A 167 6.27 -4.29 28.76
N ASP A 168 5.92 -3.45 29.72
CA ASP A 168 4.65 -3.55 30.45
C ASP A 168 3.49 -3.26 29.50
N ARG A 169 3.62 -2.25 28.62
CA ARG A 169 2.62 -1.98 27.56
C ARG A 169 2.38 -3.20 26.68
N ARG A 170 3.43 -3.92 26.30
CA ARG A 170 3.30 -5.14 25.52
C ARG A 170 2.53 -6.23 26.28
N GLU A 171 2.80 -6.41 27.57
CA GLU A 171 2.07 -7.38 28.40
C GLU A 171 0.56 -7.06 28.47
N TYR A 172 0.18 -5.78 28.56
CA TYR A 172 -1.23 -5.37 28.47
C TYR A 172 -1.86 -5.67 27.11
N LEU A 173 -1.16 -5.37 26.01
CA LEU A 173 -1.68 -5.64 24.66
C LEU A 173 -1.89 -7.13 24.44
N GLU A 174 -0.97 -7.97 24.92
CA GLU A 174 -1.09 -9.43 24.88
C GLU A 174 -2.28 -9.91 25.73
N LYS A 175 -2.51 -9.33 26.92
CA LYS A 175 -3.71 -9.62 27.75
C LYS A 175 -5.01 -9.22 27.06
N ILE A 176 -5.06 -8.03 26.46
CA ILE A 176 -6.25 -7.51 25.75
C ILE A 176 -6.58 -8.40 24.55
N LEU A 177 -5.58 -8.78 23.75
CA LEU A 177 -5.74 -9.73 22.64
C LEU A 177 -6.22 -11.12 23.12
N ALA A 178 -5.81 -11.47 24.35
CA ALA A 178 -6.13 -12.75 24.96
C ALA A 178 -7.54 -12.81 25.59
N ASP A 179 -8.23 -11.67 25.75
CA ASP A 179 -9.45 -11.55 26.54
C ASP A 179 -10.70 -12.07 25.82
N ASP A 180 -11.40 -13.02 26.44
CA ASP A 180 -12.56 -13.68 25.84
C ASP A 180 -13.79 -12.75 25.72
N GLU A 181 -13.97 -11.82 26.66
CA GLU A 181 -15.11 -10.90 26.65
C GLU A 181 -14.96 -9.90 25.50
N ILE A 182 -13.76 -9.34 25.34
CA ILE A 182 -13.41 -8.47 24.20
C ILE A 182 -13.63 -9.22 22.88
N ARG A 183 -13.09 -10.44 22.72
CA ARG A 183 -13.29 -11.23 21.48
C ARG A 183 -14.76 -11.50 21.19
N ASN A 184 -15.57 -11.78 22.21
CA ASN A 184 -17.01 -11.98 22.02
C ASN A 184 -17.71 -10.71 21.57
N CYS A 185 -17.38 -9.54 22.15
CA CYS A 185 -17.86 -8.25 21.66
C CYS A 185 -17.48 -8.03 20.19
N LEU A 186 -16.26 -8.36 19.78
CA LEU A 186 -15.83 -8.20 18.38
C LEU A 186 -16.59 -9.11 17.42
N LYS A 187 -16.85 -10.37 17.81
CA LYS A 187 -17.69 -11.29 17.03
C LYS A 187 -19.13 -10.80 16.86
N GLU A 188 -19.63 -10.06 17.83
CA GLU A 188 -20.95 -9.42 17.80
C GLU A 188 -20.93 -8.01 17.18
N ASN A 189 -19.79 -7.56 16.64
CA ASN A 189 -19.57 -6.24 16.06
C ASN A 189 -19.83 -5.06 17.04
N LYS A 190 -19.59 -5.30 18.34
CA LYS A 190 -19.78 -4.33 19.44
C LYS A 190 -18.47 -3.63 19.80
N LEU A 191 -17.93 -2.85 18.85
CA LEU A 191 -16.63 -2.21 19.00
C LEU A 191 -16.54 -1.26 20.21
N ASP A 192 -17.59 -0.48 20.49
CA ASP A 192 -17.55 0.50 21.58
C ASP A 192 -17.66 -0.16 22.97
N GLU A 193 -18.38 -1.28 23.09
CA GLU A 193 -18.39 -2.09 24.32
C GLU A 193 -16.99 -2.67 24.59
N ALA A 194 -16.34 -3.22 23.55
CA ALA A 194 -14.97 -3.74 23.65
C ALA A 194 -13.95 -2.66 24.05
N LYS A 195 -14.08 -1.42 23.56
CA LYS A 195 -13.25 -0.30 24.02
C LYS A 195 -13.45 -0.01 25.52
N GLY A 196 -14.70 -0.04 26.00
CA GLY A 196 -15.00 0.11 27.42
C GLY A 196 -14.33 -0.97 28.28
N LEU A 197 -14.33 -2.23 27.83
CA LEU A 197 -13.63 -3.33 28.49
C LEU A 197 -12.10 -3.10 28.53
N VAL A 198 -11.51 -2.64 27.43
CA VAL A 198 -10.08 -2.27 27.38
C VAL A 198 -9.74 -1.22 28.43
N GLU A 199 -10.53 -0.14 28.51
CA GLU A 199 -10.31 0.92 29.48
C GLU A 199 -10.40 0.39 30.93
N ASN A 200 -11.37 -0.49 31.21
CA ASN A 200 -11.50 -1.14 32.51
C ASN A 200 -10.28 -2.01 32.85
N ILE A 201 -9.80 -2.84 31.93
CA ILE A 201 -8.61 -3.69 32.12
C ILE A 201 -7.38 -2.84 32.43
N ILE A 202 -7.19 -1.74 31.69
CA ILE A 202 -6.05 -0.85 31.89
C ILE A 202 -6.14 -0.13 33.24
N ASN A 203 -7.33 0.39 33.59
CA ASN A 203 -7.52 1.15 34.84
C ASN A 203 -7.43 0.27 36.10
N SER A 204 -7.96 -0.96 36.04
CA SER A 204 -8.03 -1.85 37.21
C SER A 204 -6.67 -2.40 37.66
N ASN A 205 -5.66 -2.34 36.80
CA ASN A 205 -4.30 -2.83 37.10
C ASN A 205 -3.30 -1.70 37.37
N LEU A 206 -3.72 -0.43 37.25
CA LEU A 206 -2.92 0.75 37.61
C LEU A 206 -3.21 1.25 39.04
N SER A 207 -4.29 0.75 39.65
CA SER A 207 -4.64 0.90 41.06
C SER A 207 -4.04 -0.20 41.91
#